data_AF-A0A8T3L6M4-F1
#
_entry.id   AF-A0A8T3L6M4-F1
#
_cell.length_a   1.000
_cell.length_b   1.000
_cell.length_c   1.000
_cell.angle_alpha   90.00
_cell.angle_beta   90.00
_cell.angle_gamma   90.00
#
_symmetry.space_group_name_H-M   'P 1'
#
loop_
_entity.id
_entity.type
_entity.pdbx_description
1 polymer ?
#
loop_
_entity_poly.entity_id
_entity_poly.type
_entity_poly.pdbx_seq_one_letter_code
_entity_poly.pdbx_strand_id
1 'polypeptide(L)'
;MSGITLTEAKAQLTAWLTASRKTAEGQSYRIESSSGFSRQLTRADAAEIRKQIDFWQRKVNQLEAQTADAGDGRFKLATFGRQ
;
A
#
# COMPACT_ATOMS: atom_id res chain seq x y z
N MET A 1 12.98 4.73 10.38
CA MET A 1 11.77 3.98 10.01
C MET A 1 11.90 3.58 8.56
N SER A 2 12.46 2.40 8.29
CA SER A 2 12.72 1.92 6.94
C SER A 2 11.56 1.00 6.52
N GLY A 3 10.40 1.62 6.34
CA GLY A 3 9.18 0.95 5.92
C GLY A 3 8.45 1.87 4.95
N ILE A 4 8.04 1.29 3.83
CA ILE A 4 7.29 1.89 2.72
C ILE A 4 6.26 2.91 3.24
N THR A 5 6.24 4.13 2.70
CA THR A 5 5.30 5.16 3.14
C THR A 5 3.87 4.86 2.68
N LEU A 6 2.88 5.53 3.29
CA LEU A 6 1.48 5.45 2.89
C LEU A 6 1.31 5.73 1.39
N THR A 7 1.96 6.79 0.90
CA THR A 7 1.90 7.22 -0.49
C THR A 7 2.47 6.16 -1.43
N GLU A 8 3.61 5.57 -1.07
CA GLU A 8 4.18 4.46 -1.84
C GLU A 8 3.27 3.23 -1.83
N ALA A 9 2.66 2.88 -0.71
CA ALA A 9 1.72 1.75 -0.63
C ALA A 9 0.48 1.96 -1.52
N LYS A 10 -0.08 3.18 -1.52
CA LYS A 10 -1.21 3.56 -2.41
C LYS A 10 -0.79 3.55 -3.90
N ALA A 11 0.41 4.01 -4.20
CA ALA A 11 0.97 3.97 -5.56
C ALA A 11 1.14 2.52 -6.04
N GLN A 12 1.68 1.65 -5.19
CA GLN A 12 1.83 0.22 -5.50
C GLN A 12 0.45 -0.43 -5.74
N LEU A 13 -0.52 -0.23 -4.84
CA LEU A 13 -1.89 -0.74 -5.02
C LEU A 13 -2.48 -0.36 -6.38
N THR A 14 -2.31 0.90 -6.79
CA THR A 14 -2.79 1.40 -8.09
C THR A 14 -2.08 0.73 -9.26
N ALA A 15 -0.76 0.50 -9.17
CA ALA A 15 0.00 -0.22 -10.17
C ALA A 15 -0.49 -1.68 -10.31
N TRP A 16 -0.75 -2.36 -9.19
CA TRP A 16 -1.28 -3.74 -9.19
C TRP A 16 -2.71 -3.84 -9.76
N LEU A 17 -3.58 -2.84 -9.51
CA LEU A 17 -4.90 -2.77 -10.13
C LEU A 17 -4.82 -2.59 -11.65
N THR A 18 -3.90 -1.74 -12.10
CA THR A 18 -3.64 -1.53 -13.53
C THR A 18 -3.10 -2.80 -14.18
N ALA A 19 -2.16 -3.47 -13.52
CA ALA A 19 -1.66 -4.78 -13.94
C ALA A 19 -2.79 -5.79 -14.06
N SER A 20 -3.68 -5.88 -13.06
CA SER A 20 -4.84 -6.80 -13.10
C SER A 20 -5.72 -6.58 -14.33
N ARG A 21 -5.97 -5.33 -14.72
CA ARG A 21 -6.75 -5.01 -15.93
C ARG A 21 -6.01 -5.45 -17.19
N LYS A 22 -4.75 -5.02 -17.35
CA LYS A 22 -3.88 -5.37 -18.49
C LYS A 22 -3.79 -6.88 -18.68
N THR A 23 -3.59 -7.59 -17.58
CA THR A 23 -3.47 -9.03 -17.53
C THR A 23 -4.79 -9.74 -17.86
N ALA A 24 -5.93 -9.18 -17.44
CA ALA A 24 -7.25 -9.68 -17.83
C ALA A 24 -7.55 -9.46 -19.33
N GLU A 25 -7.02 -8.39 -19.93
CA GLU A 25 -7.07 -8.11 -21.37
C GLU A 25 -6.11 -9.00 -22.19
N GLY A 26 -5.31 -9.86 -21.54
CA GLY A 26 -4.34 -10.74 -22.20
C GLY A 26 -2.98 -10.09 -22.48
N GLN A 27 -2.74 -8.88 -21.96
CA GLN A 27 -1.45 -8.20 -22.08
C GLN A 27 -0.51 -8.61 -20.95
N SER A 28 0.76 -8.87 -21.27
CA SER A 28 1.81 -9.04 -20.27
C SER A 28 2.19 -7.67 -19.70
N TYR A 29 2.14 -7.51 -18.38
CA TYR A 29 2.49 -6.27 -17.71
C TYR A 29 3.76 -6.45 -16.89
N ARG A 30 4.75 -5.59 -17.07
CA ARG A 30 5.96 -5.59 -16.24
C ARG A 30 5.76 -4.55 -15.14
N ILE A 31 5.70 -5.01 -13.89
CA ILE A 31 5.68 -4.11 -12.74
C ILE A 31 7.11 -3.92 -12.25
N GLU A 32 7.53 -2.66 -12.15
CA GLU A 32 8.79 -2.27 -11.52
C GLU A 32 8.43 -1.67 -10.16
N SER A 33 8.76 -2.40 -9.10
CA SER A 33 8.53 -1.94 -7.73
C SER A 33 9.58 -0.91 -7.35
N SER A 34 9.17 0.07 -6.53
CA SER A 34 10.06 1.12 -6.00
C SER A 34 11.23 0.57 -5.17
N SER A 35 11.15 -0.69 -4.74
CA SER A 35 12.26 -1.40 -4.08
C SER A 35 13.27 -2.01 -5.07
N GLY A 36 13.22 -1.69 -6.36
CA GLY A 36 14.12 -2.21 -7.39
C GLY A 36 13.79 -3.62 -7.88
N PHE A 37 12.63 -4.16 -7.49
CA PHE A 37 12.19 -5.48 -7.92
C PHE A 37 11.32 -5.36 -9.17
N SER A 38 11.76 -5.94 -10.29
CA SER A 38 10.96 -6.03 -11.51
C SER A 38 10.37 -7.44 -11.67
N ARG A 39 9.06 -7.53 -11.89
CA ARG A 39 8.38 -8.79 -12.16
C ARG A 39 7.49 -8.66 -13.38
N GLN A 40 7.51 -9.68 -14.24
CA GLN A 40 6.56 -9.80 -15.33
C GLN A 40 5.31 -10.54 -14.83
N LEU A 41 4.15 -9.93 -15.05
CA LEU A 41 2.84 -10.44 -14.66
C LEU A 41 2.07 -10.84 -15.92
N THR A 42 1.55 -12.05 -15.90
CA THR A 42 0.78 -12.63 -17.01
C THR A 42 -0.56 -13.17 -16.49
N ARG A 43 -1.45 -13.58 -17.40
CA ARG A 43 -2.78 -14.11 -17.02
C ARG A 43 -2.70 -15.31 -16.09
N ALA A 44 -1.61 -16.08 -16.18
CA ALA A 44 -1.33 -17.18 -15.27
C ALA A 44 -1.16 -16.71 -13.82
N ASP A 45 -0.68 -15.49 -13.61
CA ASP A 45 -0.41 -14.88 -12.30
C ASP A 45 -1.62 -14.12 -11.74
N ALA A 46 -2.82 -14.22 -12.33
CA ALA A 46 -4.01 -13.50 -11.88
C ALA A 46 -4.33 -13.76 -10.39
N ALA A 47 -4.08 -14.98 -9.90
CA ALA A 47 -4.21 -15.31 -8.48
C ALA A 47 -3.20 -14.54 -7.61
N GLU A 48 -1.96 -14.39 -8.06
CA GLU A 48 -0.92 -13.64 -7.36
C GLU A 48 -1.22 -12.14 -7.35
N ILE A 49 -1.66 -11.58 -8.47
CA ILE A 49 -2.06 -10.17 -8.56
C ILE A 49 -3.13 -9.85 -7.52
N ARG A 50 -4.13 -10.73 -7.38
CA ARG A 50 -5.20 -10.59 -6.38
C ARG A 50 -4.66 -10.61 -4.95
N LYS A 51 -3.70 -11.50 -4.65
CA LYS A 51 -3.03 -11.55 -3.34
C LYS A 51 -2.24 -10.28 -3.06
N GLN A 52 -1.53 -9.75 -4.06
CA GLN A 52 -0.75 -8.52 -3.91
C GLN A 52 -1.66 -7.32 -3.67
N ILE A 53 -2.77 -7.21 -4.38
CA ILE A 53 -3.79 -6.17 -4.14
C ILE A 53 -4.27 -6.20 -2.69
N ASP A 54 -4.66 -7.38 -2.17
CA ASP A 54 -5.10 -7.52 -0.78
C ASP A 54 -3.98 -7.19 0.23
N PHE A 55 -2.73 -7.61 -0.05
CA PHE A 55 -1.57 -7.28 0.76
C PHE A 55 -1.34 -5.76 0.86
N TRP A 56 -1.32 -5.05 -0.28
CA TRP A 56 -1.12 -3.60 -0.31
C TRP A 56 -2.29 -2.85 0.32
N GLN A 57 -3.52 -3.31 0.10
CA GLN A 57 -4.70 -2.75 0.77
C GLN A 57 -4.58 -2.84 2.29
N ARG A 58 -4.20 -4.00 2.83
CA ARG A 58 -3.96 -4.18 4.27
C ARG A 58 -2.82 -3.31 4.76
N LYS A 59 -1.74 -3.19 3.97
CA LYS A 59 -0.60 -2.33 4.31
C LYS A 59 -0.99 -0.86 4.39
N VAL A 60 -1.77 -0.35 3.43
CA VAL A 60 -2.31 1.01 3.47
C VAL A 60 -3.13 1.21 4.74
N ASN A 61 -4.08 0.31 5.03
CA ASN A 61 -4.90 0.42 6.23
C ASN A 61 -4.06 0.43 7.53
N GLN A 62 -3.03 -0.42 7.62
CA GLN A 62 -2.12 -0.41 8.77
C GLN A 62 -1.30 0.88 8.89
N LEU A 63 -0.82 1.42 7.76
CA LEU A 63 -0.06 2.66 7.76
C LEU A 63 -0.95 3.88 8.08
N GLU A 64 -2.21 3.88 7.64
CA GLU A 64 -3.19 4.92 8.03
C GLU A 64 -3.49 4.87 9.52
N ALA A 65 -3.71 3.67 10.07
CA ALA A 65 -3.91 3.49 11.51
C ALA A 65 -2.70 3.97 12.32
N GLN A 66 -1.48 3.54 11.96
CA GLN A 66 -0.25 3.98 12.62
C GLN A 66 -0.05 5.51 12.57
N THR A 67 -0.48 6.15 11.48
CA THR A 67 -0.43 7.62 11.35
C THR A 67 -1.46 8.29 12.26
N ALA A 68 -2.66 7.72 12.39
CA ALA A 68 -3.73 8.23 13.24
C ALA A 68 -3.41 8.10 14.75
N ASP A 69 -2.90 6.95 15.18
CA ASP A 69 -2.52 6.70 16.58
C ASP A 69 -1.39 7.63 17.08
N ALA A 70 -0.50 8.08 16.19
CA ALA A 70 0.55 9.04 16.56
C ALA A 70 0.02 10.46 16.83
N GLY A 71 -1.18 10.81 16.36
CA GLY A 71 -1.79 12.13 16.48
C GLY A 71 -2.64 12.34 17.74
N ASP A 72 -3.33 11.30 18.22
CA ASP A 72 -4.32 11.43 19.31
C ASP A 72 -3.68 11.44 20.72
N GLY A 73 -2.55 10.75 20.90
CA GLY A 73 -1.88 10.62 22.21
C GLY A 73 -1.15 11.89 22.71
N ARG A 74 -0.98 12.91 21.87
CA ARG A 74 -0.18 14.11 22.21
C ARG A 74 -1.01 15.31 22.65
N PHE A 75 -2.30 15.32 22.42
CA PHE A 75 -3.17 16.48 22.72
C PHE A 75 -3.93 16.39 24.06
N LYS A 76 -3.84 15.26 24.79
CA LYS A 76 -4.58 15.05 26.04
C LYS A 76 -3.88 15.47 27.34
N LEU A 77 -2.68 16.06 27.27
CA LEU A 77 -1.86 16.38 28.45
C LEU A 77 -1.64 17.89 28.74
N ALA A 78 -2.28 18.81 28.01
CA ALA A 78 -1.99 20.25 28.14
C ALA A 78 -3.16 21.16 28.56
N THR A 79 -4.25 20.64 29.16
CA THR A 79 -5.40 21.49 29.58
C THR A 79 -5.80 21.37 31.06
N PHE A 80 -5.19 20.48 31.84
CA PHE A 80 -5.47 20.45 33.28
C PHE A 80 -4.36 21.09 34.10
N GLY A 81 -4.63 22.29 34.64
CA GLY A 81 -3.82 22.87 35.71
C GLY A 81 -3.60 24.38 35.67
N ARG A 82 -4.60 25.19 35.30
CA ARG A 82 -4.68 26.59 35.77
C ARG A 82 -5.68 26.62 36.92
N GLN A 83 -5.17 26.73 38.14
CA GLN A 83 -5.76 27.42 39.31
C GLN A 83 -4.77 27.35 40.47
#